data_AF-A0A250J4A3-F1
#
_entry.id   AF-A0A250J4A3-F1
#
_cell.length_a   1.000
_cell.length_b   1.000
_cell.length_c   1.000
_cell.angle_alpha   90.00
_cell.angle_beta   90.00
_cell.angle_gamma   90.00
#
_symmetry.space_group_name_H-M   'P 1'
#
loop_
_entity.id
_entity.type
_entity.pdbx_description
1 polymer ?
#
loop_
_entity_poly.entity_id
_entity_poly.type
_entity_poly.pdbx_seq_one_letter_code
_entity_poly.pdbx_strand_id
1 'polypeptide(L)'
;MAIKVKLTKSAAGSSVDQLATIASLGLKKFGSERLLQDTPAIRGMVNKVRHLVTAETVQGDAPKATRRKPRKIRARDAARARQASKA
;
A
#
# COMPACT_ATOMS: atom_id res chain seq x y z
N MET A 1 -3.57 4.91 14.81
CA MET A 1 -3.58 3.43 14.79
C MET A 1 -3.62 2.98 13.34
N ALA A 2 -2.98 1.88 13.01
CA ALA A 2 -2.96 1.31 11.67
C ALA A 2 -3.67 -0.04 11.67
N ILE A 3 -4.20 -0.43 10.51
CA ILE A 3 -4.73 -1.77 10.27
C ILE A 3 -3.74 -2.49 9.37
N LYS A 4 -3.24 -3.64 9.84
CA LYS A 4 -2.50 -4.59 9.03
C LYS A 4 -3.49 -5.51 8.33
N VAL A 5 -3.54 -5.45 7.01
CA VAL A 5 -4.42 -6.29 6.20
C VAL A 5 -3.59 -7.28 5.40
N LYS A 6 -3.95 -8.57 5.47
CA LYS A 6 -3.33 -9.67 4.73
C LYS A 6 -4.35 -10.36 3.84
N LEU A 7 -4.01 -10.64 2.59
CA LEU A 7 -4.82 -11.51 1.73
C LEU A 7 -4.53 -12.99 2.03
N THR A 8 -5.46 -13.69 2.65
CA THR A 8 -5.30 -15.09 3.10
C THR A 8 -6.03 -16.09 2.23
N LYS A 9 -6.98 -15.66 1.39
CA LYS A 9 -7.64 -16.51 0.39
C LYS A 9 -7.50 -15.92 -1.01
N SER A 10 -7.60 -16.77 -2.02
CA SER A 10 -7.57 -16.34 -3.43
C SER A 10 -8.79 -15.49 -3.76
N ALA A 11 -8.59 -14.41 -4.50
CA ALA A 11 -9.64 -13.50 -4.96
C ALA A 11 -10.09 -13.76 -6.40
N ALA A 12 -9.48 -14.70 -7.12
CA ALA A 12 -9.68 -14.89 -8.57
C ALA A 12 -11.12 -15.28 -8.97
N GLY A 13 -11.93 -15.83 -8.05
CA GLY A 13 -13.34 -16.15 -8.25
C GLY A 13 -14.31 -15.17 -7.57
N SER A 14 -13.80 -14.05 -7.05
CA SER A 14 -14.62 -13.05 -6.37
C SER A 14 -15.32 -12.12 -7.37
N SER A 15 -16.40 -11.48 -6.94
CA SER A 15 -17.09 -10.46 -7.76
C SER A 15 -16.15 -9.32 -8.17
N VAL A 16 -16.45 -8.67 -9.29
CA VAL A 16 -15.69 -7.51 -9.81
C VAL A 16 -15.51 -6.43 -8.75
N ASP A 17 -16.56 -6.19 -7.97
CA ASP A 17 -16.59 -5.30 -6.83
C ASP A 17 -15.58 -5.62 -5.72
N GLN A 18 -15.49 -6.91 -5.36
CA GLN A 18 -14.55 -7.38 -4.34
C GLN A 18 -13.11 -7.30 -4.88
N LEU A 19 -12.89 -7.65 -6.15
CA LEU A 19 -11.60 -7.48 -6.82
C LEU A 19 -11.14 -6.02 -6.82
N ALA A 20 -12.04 -5.08 -7.15
CA ALA A 20 -11.76 -3.65 -7.12
C ALA A 20 -11.44 -3.17 -5.69
N THR A 21 -12.14 -3.71 -4.69
CA THR A 21 -11.88 -3.40 -3.27
C THR A 21 -10.49 -3.87 -2.84
N ILE A 22 -10.12 -5.10 -3.17
CA ILE A 22 -8.81 -5.70 -2.85
C ILE A 22 -7.68 -4.92 -3.55
N ALA A 23 -7.88 -4.58 -4.82
CA ALA A 23 -6.94 -3.75 -5.57
C ALA A 23 -6.77 -2.35 -4.96
N SER A 24 -7.86 -1.75 -4.49
CA SER A 24 -7.87 -0.43 -3.82
C SER A 24 -7.16 -0.46 -2.46
N LEU A 25 -7.29 -1.55 -1.71
CA LEU A 25 -6.50 -1.81 -0.50
C LEU A 25 -5.01 -2.05 -0.81
N GLY A 26 -4.64 -2.19 -2.08
CA GLY A 26 -3.26 -2.36 -2.54
C GLY A 26 -2.73 -3.78 -2.39
N LEU A 27 -3.62 -4.76 -2.24
CA LEU A 27 -3.29 -6.19 -2.15
C LEU A 27 -3.31 -6.78 -3.57
N LYS A 28 -2.14 -7.15 -4.09
CA LYS A 28 -2.01 -7.63 -5.48
C LYS A 28 -1.77 -9.13 -5.60
N LYS A 29 -1.15 -9.73 -4.58
CA LYS A 29 -0.72 -11.15 -4.60
C LYS A 29 -1.26 -11.87 -3.37
N PHE A 30 -1.46 -13.18 -3.50
CA PHE A 30 -1.76 -14.03 -2.36
C PHE A 30 -0.68 -13.88 -1.28
N GLY A 31 -1.08 -13.80 -0.01
CA GLY A 31 -0.18 -13.58 1.12
C GLY A 31 0.40 -12.16 1.20
N SER A 32 0.05 -11.24 0.29
CA SER A 32 0.51 -9.84 0.42
C SER A 32 -0.13 -9.17 1.64
N GLU A 33 0.68 -8.37 2.32
CA GLU A 33 0.32 -7.65 3.53
C GLU A 33 0.56 -6.15 3.35
N ARG A 34 -0.30 -5.33 3.95
CA ARG A 34 -0.13 -3.88 3.94
C ARG A 34 -0.60 -3.25 5.24
N LEU A 35 0.17 -2.27 5.71
CA LEU A 35 -0.23 -1.38 6.79
C LEU A 35 -0.98 -0.19 6.19
N LEU A 36 -2.21 0.01 6.66
CA LEU A 36 -3.12 1.06 6.21
C LEU A 36 -3.52 1.92 7.41
N GLN A 37 -3.81 3.19 7.18
CA GLN A 37 -4.33 4.04 8.27
C GLN A 37 -5.72 3.59 8.67
N ASP A 38 -5.97 3.56 9.97
CA ASP A 38 -7.28 3.19 10.50
C ASP A 38 -8.30 4.31 10.26
N THR A 39 -9.11 4.16 9.21
CA THR A 39 -10.17 5.10 8.84
C THR A 39 -11.50 4.34 8.65
N PRO A 40 -12.66 4.98 8.88
CA PRO A 40 -13.96 4.33 8.69
C PRO A 40 -14.15 3.78 7.27
N ALA A 41 -13.63 4.47 6.26
CA ALA A 41 -13.66 4.01 4.87
C ALA A 41 -12.88 2.70 4.67
N ILE A 42 -11.66 2.62 5.23
CA ILE A 42 -10.85 1.40 5.16
C ILE A 42 -11.49 0.25 5.94
N ARG A 43 -12.06 0.52 7.11
CA ARG A 43 -12.83 -0.48 7.87
C ARG A 43 -14.01 -1.01 7.06
N GLY A 44 -14.75 -0.14 6.37
CA GLY A 44 -15.85 -0.54 5.48
C GLY A 44 -15.40 -1.44 4.34
N MET A 45 -14.30 -1.08 3.68
CA MET A 45 -13.69 -1.89 2.61
C MET A 45 -13.25 -3.27 3.14
N VAL A 46 -12.54 -3.32 4.27
CA VAL A 46 -12.12 -4.58 4.91
C VAL A 46 -13.33 -5.43 5.29
N ASN A 47 -14.39 -4.82 5.82
CA ASN A 47 -15.62 -5.53 6.18
C ASN A 47 -16.34 -6.17 4.98
N LYS A 48 -16.30 -5.52 3.79
CA LYS A 48 -16.85 -6.07 2.53
C LYS A 48 -16.13 -7.35 2.10
N VAL A 49 -14.82 -7.44 2.34
CA VAL A 49 -13.97 -8.58 1.93
C VAL A 49 -13.45 -9.42 3.09
N ARG A 50 -14.09 -9.35 4.28
CA ARG A 50 -13.63 -9.96 5.55
C ARG A 50 -13.33 -11.46 5.49
N HIS A 51 -13.90 -12.18 4.54
CA HIS A 51 -13.73 -13.62 4.36
C HIS A 51 -12.49 -13.99 3.53
N LEU A 52 -11.91 -13.00 2.83
CA LEU A 52 -10.71 -13.15 1.98
C LEU A 52 -9.45 -12.61 2.66
N VAL A 53 -9.61 -11.72 3.64
CA VAL A 53 -8.52 -11.03 4.32
C VAL A 53 -8.53 -11.26 5.81
N THR A 54 -7.35 -11.20 6.41
CA THR A 54 -7.17 -11.09 7.87
C THR A 54 -6.75 -9.66 8.18
N ALA A 55 -7.39 -9.05 9.18
CA ALA A 55 -7.10 -7.68 9.61
C ALA A 55 -6.73 -7.64 11.10
N GLU A 56 -5.62 -6.98 11.42
CA GLU A 56 -5.10 -6.81 12.78
C GLU A 56 -4.89 -5.32 13.05
N THR A 57 -5.30 -4.85 14.23
CA THR A 57 -5.09 -3.45 14.63
C THR A 57 -3.71 -3.31 15.28
N VAL A 58 -2.89 -2.40 14.76
CA VAL A 58 -1.51 -2.17 15.20
C VAL A 58 -1.36 -0.73 15.72
N GLN A 59 -0.59 -0.53 16.79
CA GLN A 59 -0.42 0.78 17.43
C GLN A 59 0.47 1.77 16.64
N GLY A 60 1.17 1.32 15.59
CA GLY A 60 2.00 2.17 14.74
C GLY A 60 1.22 3.02 13.73
N ASP A 61 1.87 4.05 13.17
CA ASP A 61 1.33 4.82 12.04
C ASP A 61 1.76 4.17 10.71
N ALA A 62 0.90 4.23 9.69
CA ALA A 62 1.20 3.66 8.39
C ALA A 62 2.21 4.54 7.64
N PRO A 63 3.27 3.98 7.03
CA PRO A 63 4.27 4.77 6.33
C PRO A 63 3.63 5.52 5.16
N LYS A 64 3.61 6.86 5.23
CA LYS A 64 3.19 7.70 4.10
C LYS A 64 4.18 7.50 2.96
N ALA A 65 3.69 6.96 1.83
CA ALA A 65 4.53 6.74 0.67
C ALA A 65 5.11 8.08 0.17
N THR A 66 6.42 8.25 0.27
CA THR A 66 7.09 9.44 -0.26
C THR A 66 7.01 9.44 -1.79
N ARG A 67 6.45 10.50 -2.38
CA ARG A 67 6.43 10.67 -3.83
C ARG A 67 7.87 10.73 -4.34
N ARG A 68 8.29 9.74 -5.14
CA ARG A 68 9.62 9.73 -5.76
C ARG A 68 9.69 10.81 -6.84
N LYS A 69 10.74 11.64 -6.84
CA LYS A 69 11.02 12.59 -7.92
C LYS A 69 11.13 11.85 -9.28
N PRO A 70 10.69 12.46 -10.40
CA PRO A 70 10.90 11.93 -11.75
C PRO A 70 12.37 11.59 -12.01
N ARG A 71 12.63 10.52 -12.78
CA ARG A 71 14.00 10.04 -13.09
C ARG A 71 14.89 11.16 -13.65
N LYS A 72 14.36 11.98 -14.57
CA LYS A 72 15.10 13.11 -15.17
C LYS A 72 15.58 14.12 -14.12
N ILE A 73 14.74 14.44 -13.13
CA ILE A 73 15.10 15.37 -12.04
C ILE A 73 16.11 14.72 -11.12
N ARG A 74 15.91 13.46 -10.72
CA ARG A 74 16.88 12.73 -9.88
C ARG A 74 18.25 12.61 -10.55
N ALA A 75 18.29 12.37 -11.85
CA ALA A 75 19.53 12.26 -12.62
C ALA A 75 20.26 13.61 -12.69
N ARG A 76 19.52 14.71 -12.93
CA ARG A 76 20.08 16.07 -12.90
C ARG A 76 20.61 16.45 -11.52
N ASP A 77 19.81 16.24 -10.47
CA ASP A 77 20.18 16.52 -9.09
C ASP A 77 21.44 15.72 -8.69
N ALA A 78 21.50 14.43 -9.07
CA ALA A 78 22.68 13.59 -8.82
C ALA A 78 23.91 14.01 -9.63
N ALA A 79 23.75 14.44 -10.88
CA ALA A 79 24.86 14.96 -11.69
C ALA A 79 25.43 16.26 -11.09
N ARG A 80 24.57 17.18 -10.67
CA ARG A 80 24.96 18.42 -9.97
C ARG A 80 25.68 18.12 -8.66
N ALA A 81 25.17 17.19 -7.86
CA ALA A 81 25.81 16.77 -6.60
C ALA A 81 27.21 16.18 -6.83
N ARG A 82 27.40 15.34 -7.87
CA ARG A 82 28.72 14.79 -8.24
C ARG A 82 29.72 15.85 -8.70
N GLN A 83 29.24 16.89 -9.39
CA GLN A 83 30.10 18.00 -9.81
C GLN A 83 30.53 18.84 -8.60
N ALA A 84 29.62 19.11 -7.66
CA ALA A 84 29.90 19.86 -6.45
C ALA A 84 30.87 19.16 -5.48
N SER A 85 30.90 17.82 -5.45
CA SER A 85 31.85 17.06 -4.62
C SER A 85 33.23 16.90 -5.26
N LYS A 86 33.42 17.33 -6.50
CA LYS A 86 34.67 17.20 -7.27
C LYS A 86 35.42 18.54 -7.37
N ALA A 87 34.81 19.61 -6.88
CA ALA A 87 35.41 20.91 -6.60
C ALA A 87 35.82 20.96 -5.13
#